data_AF-A0A0N8NTW2-F1
#
_entry.id   AF-A0A0N8NTW2-F1
#
_cell.length_a   1.000
_cell.length_b   1.000
_cell.length_c   1.000
_cell.angle_alpha   90.00
_cell.angle_beta   90.00
_cell.angle_gamma   90.00
#
_symmetry.space_group_name_H-M   'P 1'
#
loop_
_entity.id
_entity.type
_entity.pdbx_description
1 polymer ?
#
loop_
_entity_poly.entity_id
_entity_poly.type
_entity_poly.pdbx_seq_one_letter_code
_entity_poly.pdbx_strand_id
1 'polypeptide(L)'
;MNTTENQRKNRFCDYKETGLVYHVTNIMDLKEIMENGLKTNLSCNERYTEFNRYFDSLKPQDIPHWVKRSTAIYGSLNFKIEHYWHSHSALLAFNINEDECWIGNENSANIFYEPFILQDIGVFKYAKELVKTRGSQWVRNYWNNSLSFKKNLKDRRDFEEGYDAEVLIMHDIPPKDIRIVKIVSDHCSMNISEWDEKFLYMSKGSPKGCPNYFRS
;
A
#
# COMPACT_ATOMS: atom_id res chain seq x y z
N MET A 1 -4.99 30.10 -5.44
CA MET A 1 -3.80 29.27 -5.71
C MET A 1 -4.26 27.82 -5.74
N ASN A 2 -4.03 27.13 -6.87
CA ASN A 2 -4.66 25.83 -7.17
C ASN A 2 -4.22 24.74 -6.19
N THR A 3 -5.18 24.12 -5.51
CA THR A 3 -5.00 23.03 -4.53
C THR A 3 -4.18 21.87 -5.09
N THR A 4 -4.30 21.62 -6.40
CA THR A 4 -3.58 20.60 -7.16
C THR A 4 -2.07 20.84 -7.29
N GLU A 5 -1.62 22.10 -7.27
CA GLU A 5 -0.21 22.45 -7.46
C GLU A 5 0.58 22.33 -6.15
N ASN A 6 -0.04 22.68 -5.02
CA ASN A 6 0.51 22.43 -3.68
C ASN A 6 0.52 20.94 -3.32
N GLN A 7 -0.48 20.16 -3.77
CA GLN A 7 -0.50 18.72 -3.56
C GLN A 7 0.63 17.97 -4.29
N ARG A 8 1.13 18.50 -5.42
CA ARG A 8 2.25 17.90 -6.17
C ARG A 8 3.61 18.12 -5.53
N LYS A 9 3.85 19.28 -4.91
CA LYS A 9 5.16 19.60 -4.31
C LYS A 9 5.50 18.78 -3.07
N ASN A 10 4.49 18.24 -2.39
CA ASN A 10 4.65 17.51 -1.13
C ASN A 10 4.51 15.99 -1.29
N ARG A 11 4.78 15.45 -2.49
CA ARG A 11 4.71 14.02 -2.78
C ARG A 11 5.98 13.54 -3.48
N PHE A 12 6.15 12.23 -3.50
CA PHE A 12 7.08 11.58 -4.42
C PHE A 12 6.72 11.93 -5.87
N CYS A 13 7.69 11.82 -6.78
CA CYS A 13 7.48 12.09 -8.19
C CYS A 13 6.31 11.25 -8.75
N ASP A 14 5.56 11.84 -9.67
CA ASP A 14 4.33 11.22 -10.21
C ASP A 14 4.63 9.91 -10.93
N TYR A 15 3.66 8.99 -10.97
CA TYR A 15 3.80 7.76 -11.76
C TYR A 15 4.12 8.05 -13.23
N LYS A 16 3.56 9.13 -13.82
CA LYS A 16 3.87 9.50 -15.22
C LYS A 16 5.33 9.91 -15.43
N GLU A 17 6.04 10.26 -14.36
CA GLU A 17 7.45 10.65 -14.41
C GLU A 17 8.36 9.45 -14.09
N THR A 18 7.97 8.64 -13.10
CA THR A 18 8.80 7.55 -12.58
C THR A 18 8.55 6.21 -13.27
N GLY A 19 7.32 5.95 -13.69
CA GLY A 19 6.83 4.64 -14.11
C GLY A 19 6.80 3.61 -12.97
N LEU A 20 6.92 4.04 -11.71
CA LEU A 20 7.08 3.16 -10.55
C LEU A 20 5.82 3.09 -9.70
N VAL A 21 5.47 1.87 -9.27
CA VAL A 21 4.54 1.62 -8.17
C VAL A 21 5.35 1.25 -6.93
N TYR A 22 4.84 1.64 -5.78
CA TYR A 22 5.49 1.42 -4.50
C TYR A 22 4.72 0.40 -3.66
N HIS A 23 5.43 -0.46 -2.94
CA HIS A 23 4.85 -1.46 -2.04
C HIS A 23 5.50 -1.36 -0.66
N VAL A 24 4.68 -1.38 0.39
CA VAL A 24 5.15 -1.42 1.77
C VAL A 24 5.04 -2.84 2.28
N THR A 25 6.15 -3.40 2.74
CA THR A 25 6.21 -4.75 3.29
C THR A 25 6.83 -4.76 4.68
N ASN A 26 6.58 -5.81 5.46
CA ASN A 26 7.33 -6.05 6.69
C ASN A 26 8.79 -6.37 6.34
N ILE A 27 9.73 -5.86 7.14
CA ILE A 27 11.16 -6.11 6.93
C ILE A 27 11.52 -7.60 7.01
N MET A 28 10.75 -8.39 7.76
CA MET A 28 10.95 -9.85 7.88
C MET A 28 10.66 -10.60 6.57
N ASP A 29 9.79 -10.05 5.72
CA ASP A 29 9.44 -10.64 4.42
C ASP A 29 10.44 -10.27 3.33
N LEU A 30 11.35 -9.32 3.61
CA LEU A 30 12.23 -8.73 2.60
C LEU A 30 13.14 -9.78 1.94
N LYS A 31 13.68 -10.73 2.71
CA LYS A 31 14.52 -11.80 2.15
C LYS A 31 13.77 -12.61 1.09
N GLU A 32 12.58 -13.08 1.45
CA GLU A 32 11.73 -13.88 0.56
C GLU A 32 11.37 -13.10 -0.70
N ILE A 33 11.00 -11.82 -0.56
CA ILE A 33 10.66 -10.95 -1.70
C ILE A 33 11.87 -10.74 -2.61
N MET A 34 13.07 -10.54 -2.06
CA MET A 34 14.28 -10.33 -2.86
C MET A 34 14.77 -11.62 -3.54
N GLU A 35 14.43 -12.80 -3.01
CA GLU A 35 14.79 -14.09 -3.59
C GLU A 35 13.75 -14.58 -4.63
N ASN A 36 12.46 -14.41 -4.33
CA ASN A 36 11.35 -15.04 -5.08
C ASN A 36 10.38 -14.05 -5.74
N GLY A 37 10.48 -12.77 -5.44
CA GLY A 37 9.63 -11.71 -5.97
C GLY A 37 8.33 -11.56 -5.20
N LEU A 38 7.42 -10.74 -5.74
CA LEU A 38 6.06 -10.61 -5.22
C LEU A 38 5.12 -11.51 -6.03
N LYS A 39 4.31 -12.28 -5.32
CA LYS A 39 3.45 -13.32 -5.90
C LYS A 39 1.99 -13.03 -5.62
N THR A 40 1.21 -13.00 -6.69
CA THR A 40 -0.25 -12.99 -6.61
C THR A 40 -0.73 -14.21 -5.82
N ASN A 41 -1.82 -14.08 -5.08
CA ASN A 41 -2.37 -15.07 -4.13
C ASN A 41 -1.56 -15.31 -2.83
N LEU A 42 -0.27 -14.94 -2.77
CA LEU A 42 0.54 -15.08 -1.56
C LEU A 42 0.72 -13.75 -0.83
N SER A 43 0.62 -12.63 -1.55
CA SER A 43 0.75 -11.28 -0.96
C SER A 43 -0.46 -10.84 -0.12
N CYS A 44 -1.57 -11.58 -0.14
CA CYS A 44 -2.69 -11.32 0.77
C CYS A 44 -2.38 -11.97 2.14
N ASN A 45 -1.85 -11.16 3.05
CA ASN A 45 -1.65 -11.54 4.46
C ASN A 45 -2.95 -12.14 5.03
N GLU A 46 -2.83 -13.27 5.74
CA GLU A 46 -3.96 -14.02 6.29
C GLU A 46 -4.96 -13.13 7.05
N ARG A 47 -4.46 -12.06 7.68
CA ARG A 47 -5.26 -11.05 8.41
C ARG A 47 -6.30 -10.33 7.55
N TYR A 48 -6.07 -10.19 6.24
CA TYR A 48 -6.97 -9.48 5.33
C TYR A 48 -7.75 -10.42 4.40
N THR A 49 -7.52 -11.73 4.46
CA THR A 49 -8.07 -12.68 3.50
C THR A 49 -9.59 -12.70 3.48
N GLU A 50 -10.24 -12.79 4.65
CA GLU A 50 -11.71 -12.82 4.73
C GLU A 50 -12.33 -11.49 4.31
N PHE A 51 -11.69 -10.38 4.70
CA PHE A 51 -12.11 -9.04 4.31
C PHE A 51 -12.06 -8.85 2.79
N ASN A 52 -10.94 -9.22 2.16
CA ASN A 52 -10.79 -9.09 0.71
C ASN A 52 -11.73 -10.04 -0.06
N ARG A 53 -11.97 -11.25 0.45
CA ARG A 53 -12.98 -12.17 -0.13
C ARG A 53 -14.40 -11.61 -0.02
N TYR A 54 -14.73 -10.94 1.08
CA TYR A 54 -16.01 -10.25 1.22
C TYR A 54 -16.17 -9.16 0.17
N PHE A 55 -15.12 -8.38 -0.09
CA PHE A 55 -15.13 -7.41 -1.19
C PHE A 55 -15.35 -8.07 -2.55
N ASP A 56 -14.60 -9.11 -2.86
CA ASP A 56 -14.70 -9.83 -4.13
C ASP A 56 -16.11 -10.42 -4.35
N SER A 57 -16.77 -10.89 -3.29
CA SER A 57 -18.12 -11.48 -3.36
C SER A 57 -19.23 -10.49 -3.74
N LEU A 58 -18.99 -9.20 -3.54
CA LEU A 58 -19.94 -8.13 -3.83
C LEU A 58 -19.51 -7.27 -5.03
N LYS A 59 -18.47 -7.71 -5.75
CA LYS A 59 -17.96 -7.04 -6.94
C LYS A 59 -19.04 -7.01 -8.04
N PRO A 60 -19.37 -5.81 -8.57
CA PRO A 60 -20.25 -5.67 -9.73
C PRO A 60 -19.77 -6.47 -10.96
N GLN A 61 -20.72 -6.85 -11.82
CA GLN A 61 -20.45 -7.69 -13.00
C GLN A 61 -19.73 -6.95 -14.14
N ASP A 62 -19.82 -5.62 -14.18
CA ASP A 62 -19.12 -4.77 -15.14
C ASP A 62 -17.61 -4.63 -14.83
N ILE A 63 -17.18 -4.94 -13.61
CA ILE A 63 -15.76 -5.05 -13.28
C ILE A 63 -15.23 -6.41 -13.76
N PRO A 64 -14.12 -6.45 -14.52
CA PRO A 64 -13.59 -7.69 -15.08
C PRO A 64 -13.38 -8.80 -14.03
N HIS A 65 -13.66 -10.05 -14.39
CA HIS A 65 -13.55 -11.20 -13.46
C HIS A 65 -12.13 -11.47 -12.95
N TRP A 66 -11.11 -11.05 -13.69
CA TRP A 66 -9.71 -11.17 -13.28
C TRP A 66 -9.33 -10.17 -12.17
N VAL A 67 -10.10 -9.10 -11.97
CA VAL A 67 -9.88 -8.14 -10.88
C VAL A 67 -10.39 -8.75 -9.57
N LYS A 68 -9.47 -9.10 -8.67
CA LYS A 68 -9.78 -9.67 -7.36
C LYS A 68 -8.85 -9.13 -6.28
N ARG A 69 -9.40 -8.53 -5.24
CA ARG A 69 -8.63 -8.03 -4.09
C ARG A 69 -7.93 -9.15 -3.34
N SER A 70 -8.58 -10.31 -3.20
CA SER A 70 -8.03 -11.42 -2.41
C SER A 70 -6.77 -12.06 -3.01
N THR A 71 -6.43 -11.73 -4.26
CA THR A 71 -5.28 -12.30 -4.97
C THR A 71 -4.25 -11.26 -5.39
N ALA A 72 -4.56 -9.97 -5.23
CA ALA A 72 -3.74 -8.88 -5.72
C ALA A 72 -2.48 -8.67 -4.87
N ILE A 73 -1.43 -8.16 -5.50
CA ILE A 73 -0.37 -7.43 -4.81
C ILE A 73 -0.86 -5.98 -4.66
N TYR A 74 -0.68 -5.42 -3.47
CA TYR A 74 -1.12 -4.07 -3.14
C TYR A 74 0.02 -3.08 -3.32
N GLY A 75 -0.23 -1.95 -3.95
CA GLY A 75 0.75 -0.88 -4.09
C GLY A 75 0.14 0.51 -4.06
N SER A 76 0.98 1.51 -4.18
CA SER A 76 0.59 2.92 -4.20
C SER A 76 1.31 3.63 -5.34
N LEU A 77 0.62 4.58 -5.98
CA LEU A 77 1.18 5.38 -7.08
C LEU A 77 2.23 6.39 -6.59
N ASN A 78 2.06 6.90 -5.38
CA ASN A 78 2.97 7.82 -4.73
C ASN A 78 2.71 7.86 -3.22
N PHE A 79 3.60 8.53 -2.50
CA PHE A 79 3.43 8.87 -1.10
C PHE A 79 3.65 10.36 -0.89
N LYS A 80 3.05 10.92 0.16
CA LYS A 80 3.43 12.25 0.66
C LYS A 80 4.88 12.21 1.15
N ILE A 81 5.63 13.31 1.00
CA ILE A 81 7.02 13.41 1.48
C ILE A 81 7.06 13.16 3.00
N GLU A 82 6.10 13.73 3.73
CA GLU A 82 5.93 13.54 5.18
C GLU A 82 5.02 12.35 5.53
N HIS A 83 4.96 11.32 4.69
CA HIS A 83 4.17 10.14 5.00
C HIS A 83 4.68 9.49 6.29
N TYR A 84 3.75 9.13 7.18
CA TYR A 84 4.06 8.42 8.42
C TYR A 84 4.19 6.93 8.10
N TRP A 85 5.39 6.38 8.31
CA TRP A 85 5.69 4.99 8.00
C TRP A 85 5.57 4.14 9.26
N HIS A 86 4.95 2.98 9.13
CA HIS A 86 5.03 1.96 10.18
C HIS A 86 6.47 1.47 10.32
N SER A 87 6.94 1.34 11.56
CA SER A 87 8.29 0.82 11.82
C SER A 87 8.41 -0.64 11.41
N HIS A 88 9.65 -1.08 11.24
CA HIS A 88 10.00 -2.43 10.77
C HIS A 88 9.40 -2.75 9.39
N SER A 89 9.36 -1.75 8.52
CA SER A 89 8.91 -1.91 7.14
C SER A 89 10.01 -1.60 6.15
N ALA A 90 9.85 -2.11 4.93
CA ALA A 90 10.63 -1.72 3.77
C ALA A 90 9.69 -1.12 2.72
N LEU A 91 10.12 -0.04 2.09
CA LEU A 91 9.47 0.51 0.92
C LEU A 91 10.18 -0.03 -0.33
N LEU A 92 9.43 -0.72 -1.15
CA LEU A 92 9.87 -1.28 -2.42
C LEU A 92 9.31 -0.43 -3.57
N ALA A 93 10.02 -0.40 -4.69
CA ALA A 93 9.55 0.17 -5.94
C ALA A 93 9.79 -0.78 -7.12
N PHE A 94 8.84 -0.83 -8.05
CA PHE A 94 8.92 -1.67 -9.24
C PHE A 94 8.03 -1.13 -10.36
N ASN A 95 8.25 -1.62 -11.58
CA ASN A 95 7.38 -1.38 -12.72
C ASN A 95 6.24 -2.42 -12.76
N ILE A 96 5.14 -2.08 -13.43
CA ILE A 96 3.95 -2.93 -13.53
C ILE A 96 3.46 -3.03 -14.98
N ASN A 97 2.65 -4.05 -15.26
CA ASN A 97 1.80 -4.10 -16.45
C ASN A 97 0.49 -3.38 -16.16
N GLU A 98 0.32 -2.18 -16.71
CA GLU A 98 -0.88 -1.34 -16.50
C GLU A 98 -2.19 -2.01 -16.93
N ASP A 99 -2.16 -2.95 -17.89
CA ASP A 99 -3.35 -3.67 -18.37
C ASP A 99 -3.86 -4.71 -17.36
N GLU A 100 -3.02 -5.11 -16.42
CA GLU A 100 -3.32 -6.11 -15.38
C GLU A 100 -3.43 -5.45 -13.99
N CYS A 101 -3.71 -4.14 -13.97
CA CYS A 101 -3.81 -3.35 -12.74
C CYS A 101 -5.15 -2.61 -12.63
N TRP A 102 -5.61 -2.49 -11.38
CA TRP A 102 -6.83 -1.78 -11.01
C TRP A 102 -6.55 -0.79 -9.89
N ILE A 103 -7.29 0.31 -9.84
CA ILE A 103 -7.18 1.34 -8.81
C ILE A 103 -8.46 1.36 -7.99
N GLY A 104 -8.31 1.31 -6.68
CA GLY A 104 -9.39 1.52 -5.72
C GLY A 104 -9.07 2.65 -4.74
N ASN A 105 -10.08 3.05 -3.97
CA ASN A 105 -9.92 4.02 -2.90
C ASN A 105 -9.70 3.30 -1.55
N GLU A 106 -8.47 3.24 -1.09
CA GLU A 106 -8.06 2.59 0.17
C GLU A 106 -8.85 3.11 1.37
N ASN A 107 -9.07 4.44 1.45
CA ASN A 107 -9.83 5.04 2.55
C ASN A 107 -11.22 4.43 2.70
N SER A 108 -11.88 4.12 1.57
CA SER A 108 -13.21 3.51 1.58
C SER A 108 -13.18 2.08 2.13
N ALA A 109 -12.09 1.35 1.93
CA ALA A 109 -11.89 0.02 2.49
C ALA A 109 -11.47 0.09 3.97
N ASN A 110 -10.52 0.96 4.32
CA ASN A 110 -9.95 1.06 5.66
C ASN A 110 -10.97 1.43 6.74
N ILE A 111 -11.90 2.35 6.44
CA ILE A 111 -12.99 2.70 7.37
C ILE A 111 -13.86 1.47 7.72
N PHE A 112 -13.96 0.50 6.81
CA PHE A 112 -14.77 -0.69 7.00
C PHE A 112 -14.00 -1.85 7.64
N TYR A 113 -12.68 -1.87 7.53
CA TYR A 113 -11.84 -2.99 7.97
C TYR A 113 -11.99 -3.29 9.46
N GLU A 114 -11.85 -2.28 10.32
CA GLU A 114 -11.96 -2.45 11.77
C GLU A 114 -13.35 -2.99 12.19
N PRO A 115 -14.49 -2.39 11.77
CA PRO A 115 -15.80 -2.99 12.03
C PRO A 115 -15.92 -4.44 11.54
N PHE A 116 -15.32 -4.77 10.39
CA PHE A 116 -15.40 -6.11 9.83
C PHE A 116 -14.68 -7.14 10.69
N ILE A 117 -13.45 -6.87 11.14
CA ILE A 117 -12.68 -7.84 11.94
C ILE A 117 -13.16 -7.93 13.40
N LEU A 118 -13.75 -6.86 13.93
CA LEU A 118 -14.19 -6.80 15.33
C LEU A 118 -15.62 -7.36 15.53
N GLN A 119 -16.37 -7.61 14.45
CA GLN A 119 -17.81 -7.89 14.52
C GLN A 119 -18.21 -9.11 15.37
N ASP A 120 -17.31 -10.07 15.55
CA ASP A 120 -17.58 -11.29 16.32
C ASP A 120 -17.00 -11.27 17.74
N ILE A 121 -16.38 -10.15 18.14
CA ILE A 121 -15.91 -9.94 19.49
C ILE A 121 -17.01 -9.21 20.28
N GLY A 122 -17.53 -9.86 21.34
CA GLY A 122 -18.76 -9.45 22.04
C GLY A 122 -18.79 -8.02 22.60
N VAL A 123 -17.63 -7.41 22.89
CA VAL A 123 -17.57 -6.02 23.37
C VAL A 123 -17.88 -4.99 22.27
N PHE A 124 -17.77 -5.36 20.98
CA PHE A 124 -17.97 -4.49 19.82
C PHE A 124 -19.35 -4.68 19.17
N LYS A 125 -20.42 -4.64 19.97
CA LYS A 125 -21.81 -4.89 19.51
C LYS A 125 -22.25 -4.10 18.27
N TYR A 126 -21.78 -2.86 18.11
CA TYR A 126 -22.13 -2.01 16.96
C TYR A 126 -21.35 -2.34 15.69
N ALA A 127 -20.20 -3.02 15.78
CA ALA A 127 -19.44 -3.45 14.62
C ALA A 127 -20.25 -4.46 13.79
N LYS A 128 -20.86 -5.44 14.47
CA LYS A 128 -21.75 -6.43 13.85
C LYS A 128 -22.97 -5.81 13.18
N GLU A 129 -23.61 -4.85 13.87
CA GLU A 129 -24.76 -4.14 13.33
C GLU A 129 -24.38 -3.32 12.08
N LEU A 130 -23.23 -2.63 12.12
CA LEU A 130 -22.72 -1.84 10.99
C LEU A 130 -22.41 -2.72 9.78
N VAL A 131 -21.70 -3.84 9.98
CA VAL A 131 -21.39 -4.79 8.89
C VAL A 131 -22.69 -5.34 8.28
N LYS A 132 -23.66 -5.74 9.11
CA LYS A 132 -24.94 -6.29 8.65
C LYS A 132 -25.78 -5.28 7.87
N THR A 133 -25.81 -4.02 8.31
CA THR A 133 -26.72 -3.00 7.75
C THR A 133 -26.11 -2.16 6.64
N ARG A 134 -24.80 -1.89 6.70
CA ARG A 134 -24.08 -0.98 5.79
C ARG A 134 -22.97 -1.65 4.99
N GLY A 135 -22.44 -2.78 5.45
CA GLY A 135 -21.26 -3.41 4.84
C GLY A 135 -21.39 -3.63 3.34
N SER A 136 -22.52 -4.19 2.88
CA SER A 136 -22.70 -4.43 1.45
C SER A 136 -22.81 -3.16 0.60
N GLN A 137 -23.33 -2.07 1.19
CA GLN A 137 -23.42 -0.77 0.52
C GLN A 137 -22.02 -0.15 0.40
N TRP A 138 -21.21 -0.22 1.46
CA TRP A 138 -19.85 0.32 1.47
C TRP A 138 -18.93 -0.37 0.49
N VAL A 139 -18.98 -1.71 0.43
CA VAL A 139 -18.20 -2.49 -0.53
C VAL A 139 -18.61 -2.19 -1.98
N ARG A 140 -19.92 -2.09 -2.24
CA ARG A 140 -20.39 -1.68 -3.57
C ARG A 140 -19.92 -0.27 -3.93
N ASN A 141 -19.91 0.65 -2.96
CA ASN A 141 -19.41 1.99 -3.17
C ASN A 141 -17.90 2.00 -3.49
N TYR A 142 -17.10 1.17 -2.82
CA TYR A 142 -15.68 0.99 -3.16
C TYR A 142 -15.53 0.58 -4.63
N TRP A 143 -16.24 -0.46 -5.06
CA TRP A 143 -16.14 -0.95 -6.43
C TRP A 143 -16.65 0.05 -7.47
N ASN A 144 -17.78 0.72 -7.21
CA ASN A 144 -18.35 1.72 -8.11
C ASN A 144 -17.45 2.95 -8.29
N ASN A 145 -16.54 3.22 -7.34
CA ASN A 145 -15.56 4.30 -7.42
C ASN A 145 -14.15 3.82 -7.81
N SER A 146 -14.00 2.52 -8.08
CA SER A 146 -12.76 1.93 -8.57
C SER A 146 -12.70 1.98 -10.10
N LEU A 147 -11.51 1.86 -10.68
CA LEU A 147 -11.30 1.98 -12.12
C LEU A 147 -10.02 1.28 -12.56
N SER A 148 -9.93 0.92 -13.85
CA SER A 148 -8.68 0.40 -14.42
C SER A 148 -7.53 1.39 -14.26
N PHE A 149 -6.31 0.88 -14.12
CA PHE A 149 -5.12 1.71 -13.99
C PHE A 149 -5.00 2.76 -15.11
N LYS A 150 -5.13 2.32 -16.38
CA LYS A 150 -5.08 3.22 -17.54
C LYS A 150 -6.16 4.30 -17.55
N LYS A 151 -7.36 3.99 -17.05
CA LYS A 151 -8.41 5.00 -16.88
C LYS A 151 -8.02 6.00 -15.80
N ASN A 152 -7.41 5.55 -14.70
CA ASN A 152 -6.91 6.47 -13.68
C ASN A 152 -5.81 7.39 -14.22
N LEU A 153 -4.91 6.91 -15.07
CA LEU A 153 -3.90 7.79 -15.69
C LEU A 153 -4.50 8.94 -16.52
N LYS A 154 -5.74 8.79 -16.99
CA LYS A 154 -6.50 9.82 -17.70
C LYS A 154 -7.31 10.69 -16.74
N ASP A 155 -8.12 10.06 -15.91
CA ASP A 155 -9.12 10.73 -15.04
C ASP A 155 -8.47 11.33 -13.77
N ARG A 156 -7.32 10.79 -13.34
CA ARG A 156 -6.53 11.20 -12.17
C ARG A 156 -7.33 11.28 -10.88
N ARG A 157 -8.14 10.25 -10.59
CA ARG A 157 -8.90 10.16 -9.34
C ARG A 157 -7.98 10.15 -8.11
N ASP A 158 -6.75 9.66 -8.27
CA ASP A 158 -5.71 9.71 -7.24
C ASP A 158 -5.31 11.12 -6.77
N PHE A 159 -5.74 12.18 -7.47
CA PHE A 159 -5.61 13.57 -7.04
C PHE A 159 -6.87 14.16 -6.40
N GLU A 160 -7.98 13.42 -6.39
CA GLU A 160 -9.20 13.86 -5.72
C GLU A 160 -9.04 13.80 -4.20
N GLU A 161 -9.65 14.76 -3.50
CA GLU A 161 -9.62 14.79 -2.04
C GLU A 161 -10.32 13.55 -1.46
N GLY A 162 -9.66 12.86 -0.53
CA GLY A 162 -10.18 11.64 0.09
C GLY A 162 -10.03 10.37 -0.75
N TYR A 163 -9.47 10.45 -1.98
CA TYR A 163 -9.16 9.28 -2.79
C TYR A 163 -7.72 8.82 -2.54
N ASP A 164 -7.56 7.81 -1.69
CA ASP A 164 -6.26 7.19 -1.47
C ASP A 164 -6.07 6.04 -2.46
N ALA A 165 -5.30 6.28 -3.52
CA ALA A 165 -5.22 5.37 -4.65
C ALA A 165 -4.36 4.15 -4.33
N GLU A 166 -5.05 3.07 -4.01
CA GLU A 166 -4.49 1.72 -3.87
C GLU A 166 -4.45 1.05 -5.24
N VAL A 167 -3.27 0.58 -5.62
CA VAL A 167 -3.04 -0.20 -6.83
C VAL A 167 -3.20 -1.68 -6.52
N LEU A 168 -4.18 -2.32 -7.15
CA LEU A 168 -4.36 -3.76 -7.15
C LEU A 168 -3.67 -4.36 -8.39
N ILE A 169 -2.56 -5.04 -8.18
CA ILE A 169 -1.72 -5.62 -9.24
C ILE A 169 -2.06 -7.11 -9.35
N MET A 170 -2.50 -7.56 -10.54
CA MET A 170 -3.00 -8.91 -10.78
C MET A 170 -1.98 -9.81 -11.49
N HIS A 171 -0.69 -9.43 -11.46
CA HIS A 171 0.41 -10.21 -12.00
C HIS A 171 1.59 -10.23 -11.02
N ASP A 172 2.43 -11.24 -11.11
CA ASP A 172 3.63 -11.35 -10.27
C ASP A 172 4.68 -10.27 -10.63
N ILE A 173 5.48 -9.87 -9.65
CA ILE A 173 6.65 -9.01 -9.85
C ILE A 173 7.92 -9.85 -9.62
N PRO A 174 8.77 -10.06 -10.64
CA PRO A 174 9.98 -10.86 -10.47
C PRO A 174 11.01 -10.10 -9.62
N PRO A 175 11.89 -10.80 -8.87
CA PRO A 175 12.84 -10.17 -7.95
C PRO A 175 13.73 -9.10 -8.61
N LYS A 176 14.16 -9.35 -9.86
CA LYS A 176 15.02 -8.44 -10.64
C LYS A 176 14.40 -7.06 -10.90
N ASP A 177 13.08 -6.94 -10.82
CA ASP A 177 12.36 -5.70 -11.10
C ASP A 177 12.04 -4.92 -9.80
N ILE A 178 12.37 -5.50 -8.64
CA ILE A 178 12.12 -4.95 -7.31
C ILE A 178 13.36 -4.20 -6.80
N ARG A 179 13.14 -2.97 -6.33
CA ARG A 179 14.17 -2.10 -5.76
C ARG A 179 13.79 -1.71 -4.35
N ILE A 180 14.72 -1.81 -3.41
CA ILE A 180 14.52 -1.27 -2.06
C ILE A 180 14.76 0.23 -2.13
N VAL A 181 13.72 1.03 -1.89
CA VAL A 181 13.81 2.49 -1.82
C VAL A 181 14.35 2.90 -0.46
N LYS A 182 13.81 2.31 0.60
CA LYS A 182 14.20 2.62 1.98
C LYS A 182 13.75 1.56 2.97
N ILE A 183 14.45 1.51 4.08
CA ILE A 183 14.13 0.76 5.29
C ILE A 183 13.60 1.73 6.34
N VAL A 184 12.54 1.34 7.05
CA VAL A 184 11.94 2.10 8.14
C VAL A 184 12.10 1.31 9.42
N SER A 185 12.78 1.91 10.39
CA SER A 185 12.92 1.40 11.76
C SER A 185 12.13 2.27 12.74
N ASP A 186 12.05 1.89 14.02
CA ASP A 186 11.44 2.71 15.09
C ASP A 186 12.06 4.10 15.27
N HIS A 187 13.18 4.32 14.60
CA HIS A 187 14.20 5.26 15.00
C HIS A 187 14.64 6.16 13.85
N CYS A 188 14.52 5.65 12.62
CA CYS A 188 14.91 6.36 11.40
C CYS A 188 14.35 5.64 10.17
N SER A 189 14.18 6.41 9.08
CA SER A 189 13.98 5.90 7.74
C SER A 189 15.22 6.20 6.91
N MET A 190 15.78 5.20 6.24
CA MET A 190 17.06 5.30 5.53
C MET A 190 16.98 4.57 4.20
N ASN A 191 17.58 5.13 3.15
CA ASN A 191 17.90 4.36 1.95
C ASN A 191 19.04 3.36 2.22
N ILE A 192 19.36 2.51 1.24
CA ILE A 192 20.38 1.45 1.41
C ILE A 192 21.77 2.03 1.70
N SER A 193 22.18 3.08 0.98
CA SER A 193 23.49 3.72 1.19
C SER A 193 23.61 4.33 2.58
N GLU A 194 22.57 5.04 3.04
CA GLU A 194 22.51 5.60 4.40
C GLU A 194 22.56 4.51 5.48
N TRP A 195 21.89 3.37 5.22
CA TRP A 195 21.92 2.22 6.12
C TRP A 195 23.34 1.63 6.20
N ASP A 196 23.95 1.35 5.06
CA ASP A 196 25.30 0.77 4.98
C ASP A 196 26.34 1.67 5.66
N GLU A 197 26.31 2.97 5.38
CA GLU A 197 27.21 3.95 6.00
C GLU A 197 27.06 3.96 7.54
N LYS A 198 25.82 4.00 8.03
CA LYS A 198 25.52 4.04 9.46
C LYS A 198 26.01 2.79 10.17
N PHE A 199 25.68 1.61 9.67
CA PHE A 199 26.01 0.35 10.34
C PHE A 199 27.46 -0.08 10.10
N LEU A 200 28.09 0.34 9.00
CA LEU A 200 29.54 0.23 8.83
C LEU A 200 30.28 1.09 9.85
N TYR A 201 29.82 2.32 10.11
CA TYR A 201 30.40 3.17 11.16
C TYR A 201 30.26 2.51 12.54
N MET A 202 29.09 1.98 12.86
CA MET A 202 28.83 1.30 14.13
C MET A 202 29.67 0.02 14.32
N SER A 203 29.85 -0.77 13.26
CA SER A 203 30.62 -2.02 13.31
C SER A 203 32.12 -1.80 13.54
N LYS A 204 32.65 -0.62 13.18
CA LYS A 204 34.05 -0.21 13.43
C LYS A 204 34.33 0.25 14.86
N GLY A 205 33.33 0.20 15.76
CA GLY A 205 33.54 0.31 17.20
C GLY A 205 33.89 1.69 17.72
N SER A 206 33.40 2.78 17.12
CA SER A 206 33.55 4.13 17.69
C SER A 206 32.55 4.32 18.85
N PRO A 207 32.97 4.22 20.14
CA PRO A 207 32.08 4.26 21.30
C PRO A 207 31.99 5.68 21.87
N LYS A 208 31.95 6.70 21.00
CA LYS A 208 31.73 8.08 21.43
C LYS A 208 30.32 8.52 21.04
N GLY A 209 29.36 7.97 21.78
CA GLY A 209 27.95 8.34 21.77
C GLY A 209 27.24 7.91 20.48
N CYS A 210 26.04 7.35 20.61
CA CYS A 210 25.05 7.60 19.56
C CYS A 210 25.05 9.11 19.34
N PRO A 211 25.45 9.63 18.17
CA PRO A 211 25.19 11.03 17.89
C PRO A 211 23.67 11.18 18.03
N ASN A 212 23.22 12.27 18.64
CA ASN A 212 21.82 12.61 18.86
C ASN A 212 21.08 12.79 17.51
N TYR A 213 21.00 11.75 16.69
CA TYR A 213 20.19 11.66 15.48
C TYR A 213 18.75 11.25 15.81
N PHE A 214 18.45 10.96 17.09
CA PHE A 214 17.10 10.81 17.63
C PHE A 214 16.57 12.15 18.14
N ARG A 215 16.42 13.12 17.23
CA ARG A 215 15.47 14.22 17.43
C ARG A 215 14.59 14.27 16.20
N SER A 216 13.43 13.62 16.32
CA SER A 216 12.20 13.98 15.61
C SER A 216 11.80 15.40 15.97
#